data_AF-V7BRY0-F1
#
_entry.id   AF-V7BRY0-F1
#
_cell.length_a   1.000
_cell.length_b   1.000
_cell.length_c   1.000
_cell.angle_alpha   90.00
_cell.angle_beta   90.00
_cell.angle_gamma   90.00
#
_symmetry.space_group_name_H-M   'P 1'
#
loop_
_entity.id
_entity.type
_entity.pdbx_description
1 polymer ?
#
loop_
_entity_poly.entity_id
_entity_poly.type
_entity_poly.pdbx_seq_one_letter_code
_entity_poly.pdbx_strand_id
1 'polypeptide(L)' 'MERIVDADGNIVSQRSSSSSSVVALAIKGNKKSKYVVQWALNKFVPEGMIIFKLIHVHANIQGVPTP' A
#
# COMPACT_ATOMS: atom_id res chain seq x y z
N MET A 1 0.95 -6.28 30.78
CA MET A 1 1.93 -6.58 29.71
C MET A 1 2.64 -7.86 30.14
N GLU A 2 2.13 -9.01 29.72
CA GLU A 2 2.72 -10.30 30.09
C GLU A 2 3.86 -10.63 29.12
N ARG A 3 5.05 -10.88 29.67
CA ARG A 3 6.22 -11.30 28.90
C ARG A 3 6.32 -12.82 28.99
N ILE A 4 6.11 -13.49 27.88
CA ILE A 4 6.35 -14.93 27.76
C ILE A 4 7.83 -15.12 27.43
N VAL A 5 8.53 -15.87 28.27
CA VAL A 5 9.93 -16.28 28.10
C VAL A 5 9.94 -17.75 27.72
N ASP A 6 10.73 -18.11 26.70
CA ASP A 6 10.93 -19.53 26.35
C ASP A 6 11.82 -20.22 27.41
N ALA A 7 11.83 -21.56 27.40
CA ALA A 7 12.53 -22.39 28.40
C ALA A 7 14.05 -22.14 28.49
N ASP A 8 14.63 -21.53 27.47
CA ASP A 8 16.03 -21.14 27.32
C ASP A 8 16.31 -19.67 27.70
N GLY A 9 15.34 -18.98 28.33
CA GLY A 9 15.53 -17.62 28.86
C GLY A 9 15.61 -16.53 27.78
N ASN A 10 15.38 -16.88 26.52
CA ASN A 10 15.25 -15.91 25.45
C ASN A 10 13.86 -15.27 25.50
N ILE A 11 13.84 -13.93 25.39
CA ILE A 11 12.60 -13.17 25.26
C ILE A 11 11.98 -13.61 23.93
N VAL A 12 10.83 -14.28 24.00
CA VAL A 12 10.01 -14.49 22.81
C VAL A 12 9.51 -13.10 22.42
N SER A 13 10.29 -12.43 21.58
CA SER A 13 9.81 -11.27 20.87
C SER A 13 8.73 -11.84 19.97
N GLN A 14 7.50 -11.86 20.48
CA GLN A 14 6.26 -12.10 19.75
C GLN A 14 6.54 -11.54 18.37
N ARG A 15 6.64 -12.43 17.37
CA ARG A 15 6.69 -12.03 15.97
C ARG A 15 5.36 -11.34 15.75
N SER A 16 5.29 -10.08 16.15
CA SER A 16 4.24 -9.15 15.81
C SER A 16 4.24 -9.28 14.31
N SER A 17 3.22 -9.93 13.78
CA SER A 17 2.93 -9.88 12.37
C SER A 17 2.71 -8.39 12.12
N SER A 18 3.79 -7.67 11.81
CA SER A 18 3.75 -6.29 11.38
C SER A 18 3.13 -6.35 10.00
N SER A 19 1.80 -6.49 9.98
CA SER A 19 1.02 -6.34 8.77
C SER A 19 1.17 -4.88 8.38
N SER A 20 2.26 -4.56 7.68
CA SER A 20 2.50 -3.24 7.14
C SER A 20 1.35 -2.98 6.17
N SER A 21 0.48 -2.04 6.52
CA SER A 21 -0.61 -1.61 5.66
C SER A 21 -0.03 -0.98 4.39
N VAL A 22 -0.49 -1.46 3.23
CA VAL A 22 -0.03 -1.00 1.91
C VAL A 22 -1.17 -0.25 1.23
N VAL A 23 -0.86 0.94 0.73
CA VAL A 23 -1.78 1.73 -0.10
C VAL A 23 -1.47 1.44 -1.58
N ALA A 24 -2.43 0.90 -2.30
CA ALA A 24 -2.34 0.72 -3.75
C ALA A 24 -3.11 1.81 -4.49
N LEU A 25 -2.49 2.47 -5.48
CA LEU A 25 -3.09 3.56 -6.26
C LEU A 25 -3.08 3.23 -7.74
N ALA A 26 -4.25 3.13 -8.34
CA ALA A 26 -4.43 2.99 -9.78
C ALA A 26 -4.28 4.35 -10.48
N ILE A 27 -3.34 4.49 -11.40
CA ILE A 27 -3.04 5.75 -12.10
C ILE A 27 -2.93 5.56 -13.62
N LYS A 28 -3.37 6.55 -14.40
CA LYS A 28 -3.26 6.56 -15.87
C LYS A 28 -1.86 6.95 -16.39
N GLY A 29 -0.95 7.37 -15.50
CA GLY A 29 0.41 7.79 -15.89
C GLY A 29 0.48 9.15 -16.60
N ASN A 30 -0.58 9.97 -16.55
CA ASN A 30 -0.60 11.31 -17.15
C ASN A 30 -0.30 12.41 -16.11
N LYS A 31 -0.08 13.66 -16.56
CA LYS A 31 0.20 14.81 -15.67
C LYS A 31 -0.87 15.04 -14.59
N LYS A 32 -2.12 14.63 -14.82
CA LYS A 32 -3.22 14.74 -13.84
C LYS A 32 -3.15 13.64 -12.76
N SER A 33 -2.47 12.53 -13.02
CA SER A 33 -2.33 11.42 -12.06
C SER A 33 -1.57 11.84 -10.79
N LYS A 34 -0.75 12.90 -10.85
CA LYS A 34 -0.04 13.47 -9.69
C LYS A 34 -0.98 13.93 -8.56
N TYR A 35 -2.20 14.38 -8.90
CA TYR A 35 -3.14 14.88 -7.90
C TYR A 35 -3.69 13.75 -7.02
N VAL A 36 -3.92 12.57 -7.59
CA VAL A 36 -4.34 11.38 -6.84
C VAL A 36 -3.23 10.91 -5.91
N VAL A 37 -1.97 10.93 -6.38
CA VAL A 37 -0.80 10.60 -5.54
C VAL A 37 -0.66 11.59 -4.39
N GLN A 38 -0.74 12.90 -4.67
CA GLN A 38 -0.67 13.94 -3.64
C GLN A 38 -1.78 13.78 -2.60
N TRP A 39 -3.00 13.53 -3.04
CA TRP A 39 -4.13 13.29 -2.13
C TRP A 39 -3.87 12.09 -1.22
N ALA A 40 -3.39 10.98 -1.77
CA ALA A 40 -3.12 9.76 -1.02
C ALA A 40 -2.01 9.96 0.02
N LEU A 41 -0.94 10.68 -0.33
CA LEU A 41 0.11 11.03 0.62
C LEU A 41 -0.44 11.87 1.78
N ASN A 42 -1.21 12.91 1.47
CA ASN A 42 -1.82 13.78 2.49
C ASN A 42 -2.78 13.01 3.41
N LYS A 43 -3.44 11.96 2.91
CA LYS A 43 -4.43 11.18 3.67
C LYS A 43 -3.77 10.09 4.53
N PHE A 44 -2.84 9.33 3.96
CA PHE A 44 -2.40 8.06 4.56
C PHE A 44 -1.06 8.13 5.28
N VAL A 45 -0.19 9.11 4.97
CA VAL A 45 1.04 9.33 5.73
C VAL A 45 0.74 9.67 7.19
N PRO A 46 -0.25 10.53 7.53
CA PRO A 46 -0.64 10.78 8.92
C PRO A 46 -1.17 9.54 9.66
N GLU A 47 -1.69 8.55 8.92
CA GLU A 47 -2.21 7.29 9.46
C GLU A 47 -1.10 6.23 9.65
N GLY A 48 0.17 6.60 9.43
CA GLY A 48 1.33 5.73 9.60
C GLY A 48 1.58 4.79 8.41
N MET A 49 0.86 4.96 7.30
CA MET A 49 1.10 4.18 6.09
C MET A 49 2.27 4.77 5.30
N ILE A 50 3.31 3.96 5.14
CA ILE A 50 4.56 4.37 4.50
C ILE A 50 4.82 3.65 3.16
N ILE A 51 4.05 2.60 2.84
CA ILE A 51 4.23 1.80 1.62
C ILE A 51 3.12 2.16 0.62
N PHE A 52 3.51 2.77 -0.50
CA PHE A 52 2.62 3.11 -1.60
C PHE A 52 3.02 2.34 -2.86
N LYS A 53 2.07 1.61 -3.46
CA LYS A 53 2.26 0.89 -4.72
C LYS A 53 1.45 1.57 -5.82
N LEU A 54 2.12 2.11 -6.83
CA LEU A 54 1.47 2.72 -8.00
C LEU A 54 1.21 1.65 -9.07
N ILE A 55 -0.03 1.51 -9.48
CA ILE A 55 -0.48 0.57 -10.52
C ILE A 55 -0.82 1.40 -11.76
N HIS A 56 -0.03 1.26 -12.82
CA HIS A 56 -0.33 1.93 -14.09
C HIS A 56 -1.50 1.24 -14.79
N VAL A 57 -2.63 1.93 -14.95
CA VAL A 57 -3.81 1.44 -15.66
C VAL A 57 -3.73 1.85 -17.12
N HIS A 58 -3.47 0.87 -17.98
CA HIS A 58 -3.52 1.00 -19.42
C HIS A 58 -4.83 0.37 -19.92
N ALA A 59 -5.84 1.20 -20.23
CA ALA A 59 -7.08 0.70 -20.81
C ALA A 59 -6.83 0.21 -22.24
N ASN A 60 -6.97 -1.10 -22.45
CA ASN A 60 -6.83 -1.71 -23.78
C ASN A 60 -8.02 -1.30 -24.68
N ILE A 61 -7.79 -1.27 -25.99
CA ILE A 61 -8.77 -0.78 -26.96
C ILE A 61 -10.01 -1.70 -26.96
N GLN A 62 -11.20 -1.12 -26.74
CA GLN A 62 -12.48 -1.83 -26.54
C GLN A 62 -13.14 -2.33 -27.84
N GLY A 63 -12.35 -2.53 -28.89
CA GLY A 63 -12.85 -2.97 -30.19
C GLY A 63 -13.02 -1.83 -31.17
N VAL A 64 -12.95 -2.19 -32.45
CA VAL A 64 -13.21 -1.29 -33.57
C VAL A 64 -14.72 -1.30 -33.80
N PRO A 65 -15.41 -0.14 -33.82
CA PRO A 65 -16.81 -0.09 -34.23
C PRO A 65 -16.85 -0.59 -35.67
N THR A 66 -17.34 -1.82 -35.86
CA THR A 66 -17.52 -2.40 -37.19
C THR A 66 -18.94 -2.01 -37.65
N PRO A 67 -19.13 -1.53 -38.89
CA PRO A 67 -20.40 -0.95 -39.37
C PRO A 67 -21.60 -1.90 -39.35
#